data_AF-A0A532UBK9-F1
#
_entry.id   AF-A0A532UBK9-F1
#
_cell.length_a   1.000
_cell.length_b   1.000
_cell.length_c   1.000
_cell.angle_alpha   90.00
_cell.angle_beta   90.00
_cell.angle_gamma   90.00
#
_symmetry.space_group_name_H-M   'P 1'
#
loop_
_entity.id
_entity.type
_entity.pdbx_description
1 polymer ?
#
loop_
_entity_poly.entity_id
_entity_poly.type
_entity_poly.pdbx_seq_one_letter_code
_entity_poly.pdbx_strand_id
1 'polypeptide(L)'
;MRSSGCYTEYHIDYGLDLTGWALTYAQGISADGLTIVGYGTNPAGNIEGWIATLPNAEVVPVPGAFLLGSIGLSVAGWKLRRRKKS
;
A
#
# COMPACT_ATOMS: atom_id res chain seq x y z
N MET A 1 -3.06 -36.08 18.61
CA MET A 1 -4.38 -35.92 17.96
C MET A 1 -4.31 -34.70 17.05
N ARG A 2 -4.51 -34.91 15.74
CA ARG A 2 -4.87 -33.97 14.65
C ARG A 2 -4.47 -32.49 14.80
N SER A 3 -3.44 -32.03 14.07
CA SER A 3 -3.57 -31.41 12.74
C SER A 3 -4.40 -30.11 12.76
N SER A 4 -3.71 -28.98 12.83
CA SER A 4 -4.18 -27.69 12.35
C SER A 4 -3.12 -27.15 11.39
N GLY A 5 -3.57 -26.76 10.21
CA GLY A 5 -2.74 -26.57 9.02
C GLY A 5 -1.57 -25.61 9.20
N CYS A 6 -0.49 -25.93 8.49
CA CYS A 6 0.63 -25.05 8.24
C CYS A 6 0.13 -23.87 7.38
N TYR A 7 -0.39 -22.83 8.00
CA TYR A 7 -0.48 -21.51 7.40
C TYR A 7 0.82 -20.80 7.78
N THR A 8 1.67 -20.52 6.80
CA THR A 8 2.79 -19.59 7.00
C THR A 8 2.17 -18.22 7.26
N GLU A 9 2.04 -17.85 8.52
CA GLU A 9 1.68 -16.49 8.90
C GLU A 9 2.84 -15.59 8.44
N TYR A 10 2.64 -14.89 7.32
CA TYR A 10 3.58 -13.88 6.86
C TYR A 10 3.39 -12.66 7.77
N HIS A 11 4.16 -12.62 8.85
CA HIS A 11 4.21 -11.44 9.72
C HIS A 11 4.97 -10.35 8.98
N ILE A 12 4.25 -9.33 8.52
CA ILE A 12 4.85 -8.17 7.86
C ILE A 12 5.32 -7.23 8.97
N ASP A 13 6.55 -7.42 9.42
CA ASP A 13 7.25 -6.40 10.18
C ASP A 13 7.64 -5.29 9.21
N TYR A 14 7.11 -4.09 9.42
CA TYR A 14 7.43 -2.90 8.62
C TYR A 14 8.88 -2.39 8.81
N GLY A 15 9.77 -3.18 9.43
CA GLY A 15 11.15 -2.80 9.74
C GLY A 15 11.28 -1.65 10.75
N LEU A 16 10.20 -1.36 11.49
CA LEU A 16 10.15 -0.28 12.48
C LEU A 16 10.71 -0.76 13.82
N ASP A 17 11.73 -0.06 14.34
CA ASP A 17 12.17 -0.25 15.72
C ASP A 17 11.36 0.65 16.66
N LEU A 18 10.32 0.06 17.26
CA LEU A 18 9.48 0.70 18.27
C LEU A 18 9.81 0.19 19.68
N THR A 19 11.00 -0.37 19.88
CA THR A 19 11.39 -0.94 21.17
C THR A 19 11.35 0.15 22.25
N GLY A 20 10.55 -0.08 23.29
CA GLY A 20 10.37 0.86 24.40
C GLY A 20 9.45 2.04 24.09
N TRP A 21 8.89 2.14 22.89
CA TRP A 21 7.87 3.13 22.57
C TRP A 21 6.48 2.63 22.95
N ALA A 22 5.68 3.52 23.55
CA ALA A 22 4.25 3.33 23.74
C ALA A 22 3.49 4.44 23.00
N LEU A 23 2.97 4.13 21.81
CA LEU A 23 2.16 5.07 21.02
C LEU A 23 0.73 5.08 21.57
N THR A 24 0.35 6.12 22.31
CA THR A 24 -0.87 6.12 23.13
C THR A 24 -2.04 6.89 22.51
N TYR A 25 -1.78 7.92 21.69
CA TYR A 25 -2.82 8.75 21.08
C TYR A 25 -2.50 9.05 19.63
N ALA A 26 -3.43 8.76 18.71
CA ALA A 26 -3.44 9.33 17.37
C ALA A 26 -4.32 10.58 17.35
N GLN A 27 -3.74 11.72 16.99
CA GLN A 27 -4.37 13.05 17.06
C GLN A 27 -4.85 13.55 15.69
N GLY A 28 -4.25 13.06 14.60
CA GLY A 28 -4.57 13.52 13.27
C GLY A 28 -4.14 12.57 12.18
N ILE A 29 -4.83 12.68 11.05
CA ILE A 29 -4.54 11.97 9.81
C ILE A 29 -4.52 12.99 8.66
N SER A 30 -3.57 12.85 7.74
CA SER A 30 -3.53 13.65 6.51
C SER A 30 -4.72 13.33 5.61
N ALA A 31 -5.07 14.27 4.72
CA ALA A 31 -6.20 14.10 3.81
C ALA A 31 -6.06 12.90 2.84
N ASP A 32 -4.82 12.52 2.51
CA ASP A 32 -4.50 11.36 1.70
C ASP A 32 -4.45 10.04 2.50
N GLY A 33 -4.61 10.10 3.83
CA GLY A 33 -4.60 8.92 4.71
C GLY A 33 -3.23 8.30 4.95
N LEU A 34 -2.14 8.89 4.44
CA LEU A 34 -0.80 8.30 4.47
C LEU A 34 0.05 8.76 5.64
N THR A 35 -0.35 9.82 6.34
CA THR A 35 0.40 10.35 7.49
C THR A 35 -0.51 10.38 8.71
N ILE A 36 -0.06 9.76 9.80
CA ILE A 36 -0.72 9.80 11.10
C ILE A 36 0.21 10.47 12.10
N VAL A 37 -0.32 11.37 12.91
CA VAL A 37 0.44 12.06 13.98
C VAL A 37 -0.20 11.85 15.33
N GLY A 38 0.59 11.91 16.39
CA GLY A 38 0.10 11.59 17.72
C GLY A 38 1.08 11.86 18.84
N TYR A 39 0.72 11.42 20.04
CA TYR A 39 1.57 11.44 21.24
C TYR A 39 1.83 10.02 21.73
N GLY A 40 3.02 9.82 22.29
CA GLY A 40 3.44 8.56 22.87
C GLY A 40 4.48 8.76 23.94
N THR A 41 4.78 7.70 24.68
CA THR A 41 5.89 7.66 25.63
C THR A 41 7.08 7.04 24.92
N ASN A 42 8.21 7.74 24.93
CA ASN A 42 9.45 7.24 24.36
C ASN A 42 10.19 6.31 25.34
N PRO A 43 11.27 5.64 24.92
CA PRO A 43 12.01 4.71 25.77
C PRO A 43 12.61 5.35 27.03
N ALA A 44 12.77 6.68 27.06
CA ALA A 44 13.21 7.43 28.24
C ALA A 44 12.08 7.77 29.21
N GLY A 45 10.83 7.39 28.91
CA GLY A 45 9.65 7.68 29.73
C GLY A 45 9.04 9.06 29.48
N ASN A 46 9.51 9.80 28.47
CA ASN A 46 9.03 11.14 28.17
C ASN A 46 7.86 11.09 27.18
N ILE A 47 6.87 11.96 27.38
CA ILE A 47 5.79 12.14 26.41
C ILE A 47 6.30 13.01 25.26
N GLU A 48 6.24 12.50 24.04
CA GLU A 48 6.61 13.24 22.84
C GLU A 48 5.69 12.93 21.65
N GLY A 49 5.78 13.81 20.65
CA GLY A 49 5.04 13.66 19.40
C GLY A 49 5.69 12.63 18.49
N TRP A 50 4.87 11.88 17.76
CA TRP A 50 5.32 10.94 16.73
C TRP A 50 4.58 11.17 15.42
N ILE A 51 5.23 10.74 14.32
CA ILE A 51 4.70 10.78 12.96
C ILE A 51 4.93 9.40 12.34
N ALA A 52 3.87 8.81 11.79
CA ALA A 52 3.93 7.56 11.02
C ALA A 52 3.51 7.84 9.57
N THR A 53 4.38 7.48 8.62
CA THR A 53 4.13 7.60 7.18
C THR A 53 3.97 6.22 6.57
N LEU A 54 2.79 5.94 6.02
CA LEU A 54 2.50 4.71 5.31
C LEU A 54 3.01 4.82 3.87
N PRO A 55 3.59 3.76 3.29
CA PRO A 55 3.92 3.75 1.88
C PRO A 55 2.63 3.92 1.09
N ASN A 56 2.64 4.83 0.12
CA ASN A 56 1.59 4.82 -0.89
C ASN A 56 1.66 3.48 -1.65
N ALA A 57 0.51 2.94 -2.02
CA ALA A 57 0.52 1.88 -3.01
C ALA A 57 1.01 2.51 -4.31
N GLU A 58 2.31 2.40 -4.59
CA GLU A 58 2.83 2.80 -5.89
C GLU A 58 2.02 2.05 -6.95
N VAL A 59 1.37 2.78 -7.83
CA VAL A 59 0.74 2.20 -9.01
C VAL A 59 1.90 1.78 -9.90
N VAL A 60 2.48 0.61 -9.63
CA VAL A 60 3.57 0.08 -10.43
C VAL A 60 2.98 -0.16 -11.82
N PRO A 61 3.43 0.58 -12.85
CA PRO A 61 3.04 0.28 -14.21
C PRO A 61 3.61 -1.10 -14.56
N VAL A 62 2.85 -2.16 -14.31
CA VAL A 62 3.26 -3.50 -14.69
C VAL A 62 3.39 -3.49 -16.21
N PRO A 63 4.59 -3.76 -16.77
CA PRO A 63 4.82 -3.65 -18.21
C PRO A 63 3.77 -4.40 -19.05
N GLY A 64 3.23 -5.51 -18.52
CA GLY A 64 2.16 -6.27 -19.15
C GLY A 64 0.83 -5.52 -19.34
N ALA A 65 0.43 -4.67 -18.39
CA ALA A 65 -0.84 -3.95 -18.50
C ALA A 65 -0.81 -2.92 -19.66
N PHE A 66 0.33 -2.26 -19.87
CA PHE A 66 0.54 -1.35 -21.00
C PHE A 66 0.53 -2.09 -22.35
N LEU A 67 1.17 -3.26 -22.40
CA LEU A 67 1.18 -4.08 -23.61
C LEU A 67 -0.22 -4.59 -23.96
N LEU A 68 -0.98 -5.09 -22.97
CA LEU A 68 -2.35 -5.55 -23.19
C LEU A 68 -3.27 -4.41 -23.64
N GLY A 69 -3.15 -3.23 -23.02
CA GLY A 69 -3.92 -2.04 -23.41
C GLY A 69 -3.63 -1.57 -24.83
N SER A 70 -2.36 -1.50 -25.22
CA SER A 70 -1.95 -1.05 -26.57
C SER A 70 -2.33 -2.02 -27.67
N ILE A 71 -2.26 -3.33 -27.43
CA ILE A 71 -2.73 -4.36 -28.36
C ILE A 71 -4.25 -4.25 -28.52
N GLY A 72 -5.00 -4.14 -27.41
CA GLY A 72 -6.45 -4.01 -27.43
C GLY A 72 -6.93 -2.80 -28.23
N LEU A 73 -6.32 -1.62 -27.99
CA LEU A 73 -6.62 -0.39 -28.72
C LEU A 73 -6.29 -0.50 -30.21
N SER A 74 -5.18 -1.14 -30.57
CA SER A 74 -4.78 -1.35 -31.97
C SER A 74 -5.77 -2.24 -32.73
N VAL A 75 -6.19 -3.35 -32.13
CA VAL A 75 -7.19 -4.27 -32.72
C VAL A 75 -8.55 -3.59 -32.84
N ALA A 76 -8.99 -2.86 -31.81
CA ALA A 76 -10.23 -2.10 -31.85
C ALA A 76 -10.22 -1.04 -32.96
N GLY A 77 -9.14 -0.26 -33.08
CA GLY A 77 -8.97 0.72 -34.13
C GLY A 77 -9.01 0.10 -35.54
N TRP A 78 -8.37 -1.04 -35.75
CA TRP A 78 -8.42 -1.76 -37.02
C TRP A 78 -9.81 -2.27 -37.36
N LYS A 79 -10.53 -2.85 -36.39
CA LYS A 79 -11.91 -3.34 -36.56
C LYS A 79 -12.88 -2.20 -36.91
N LEU A 80 -12.72 -1.04 -36.26
CA LEU A 80 -13.51 0.16 -36.56
C LEU A 80 -13.23 0.72 -37.96
N ARG A 81 -11.97 0.68 -38.42
CA ARG A 81 -11.60 1.10 -39.80
C ARG A 81 -12.22 0.20 -40.88
N ARG A 82 -12.37 -1.10 -40.62
CA ARG A 82 -13.00 -2.04 -41.55
C ARG A 82 -14.50 -1.84 -41.69
N ARG A 83 -15.18 -1.40 -40.62
CA ARG A 83 -16.63 -1.14 -40.64
C ARG A 83 -17.03 0.09 -41.47
N LYS A 84 -16.14 1.09 -41.64
CA LYS A 84 -16.40 2.28 -42.46
C LYS A 84 -16.21 2.05 -43.97
N LYS A 85 -15.74 0.88 -44.38
CA LYS A 85 -15.45 0.53 -45.79
C LYS A 85 -16.44 -0.49 -46.39
N SER A 86 -17.53 -0.79 -45.70
CA SER A 86 -18.66 -1.58 -46.21
C SER A 86 -19.91 -0.71 -46.22
#